data_AF-A0A960BCQ2-F1
#
_entry.id   AF-A0A960BCQ2-F1
#
_cell.length_a   1.000
_cell.length_b   1.000
_cell.length_c   1.000
_cell.angle_alpha   90.00
_cell.angle_beta   90.00
_cell.angle_gamma   90.00
#
_symmetry.space_group_name_H-M   'P 1'
#
loop_
_entity.id
_entity.type
_entity.pdbx_description
1 polymer ?
#
loop_
_entity_poly.entity_id
_entity_poly.type
_entity_poly.pdbx_seq_one_letter_code
_entity_poly.pdbx_strand_id
1 'polypeptide(L)'
;SGSRTVSHLRFGPHPIEAPYLVSQAGFIGCHQWSILERVDVLEFARPGTVLLVNTPYEPDEVFGHLPVPMQQKIIDLGIELWAIDANLVARKAGMGRRTNTVLQTCFFAISKVLPREEAIEEVKRTIRKTYGRKGADVVAKNEAAVDASVENLHRIEVPAAPVGGKKMIPPVPAKAPDFVQNVTASMLLGAGDSLPVSALPVDGTYPSGTTKYEKRNISDIIAEWDPDACIQCGNCAFVCPHAVLRAKYYNDSALDGAPDGFQSAPLNAAGFPGSRYTLQVYAEDCTGCGLCVEACPVKPLGSGGSRKAINLAPVLERTKQKENVTFFETIPVNRRSRVDFANVRGTQFLEPLFEFSGACSGCGETPYLKLLTQLFGGRATVANATGCSSIYGGNLPTTPWASNKYGRGPAWSNSLFEDNAEFGLGLRLAADLHTDTARRRLEELRDDLGDETVDAILNAPQQYESELSQQRARVDALKALLDTMSGPGVEDLRSVADHLLRRSVWIVGGD
;
A
#
# COMPACT_ATOMS: atom_id res chain seq x y z
N SER A 1 4.78 -7.18 -1.54
CA SER A 1 5.25 -7.31 -2.94
C SER A 1 5.70 -5.97 -3.49
N GLY A 2 6.65 -5.98 -4.43
CA GLY A 2 7.15 -4.77 -5.11
C GLY A 2 8.13 -3.95 -4.26
N SER A 3 8.79 -4.57 -3.28
CA SER A 3 9.90 -3.95 -2.57
C SER A 3 11.09 -3.79 -3.51
N ARG A 4 11.90 -2.75 -3.29
CA ARG A 4 13.12 -2.52 -4.04
C ARG A 4 14.18 -3.53 -3.60
N THR A 5 14.70 -4.31 -4.53
CA THR A 5 15.88 -5.16 -4.32
C THR A 5 17.04 -4.58 -5.10
N VAL A 6 18.18 -4.40 -4.45
CA VAL A 6 19.42 -3.95 -5.09
C VAL A 6 20.43 -5.10 -5.06
N SER A 7 20.83 -5.57 -6.24
CA SER A 7 21.80 -6.65 -6.39
C SER A 7 23.16 -6.08 -6.76
N HIS A 8 24.18 -6.38 -5.95
CA HIS A 8 25.55 -5.95 -6.19
C HIS A 8 26.38 -7.12 -6.72
N LEU A 9 26.80 -7.04 -7.98
CA LEU A 9 27.63 -8.05 -8.63
C LEU A 9 29.00 -7.49 -8.97
N ARG A 10 30.03 -8.33 -8.86
CA ARG A 10 31.41 -8.01 -9.24
C ARG A 10 31.96 -9.17 -10.08
N PHE A 11 32.63 -8.83 -11.17
CA PHE A 11 33.31 -9.77 -12.06
C PHE A 11 34.72 -9.25 -12.29
N GLY A 12 35.72 -10.12 -12.28
CA GLY A 12 37.10 -9.74 -12.52
C GLY A 12 38.02 -10.97 -12.61
N PRO A 13 39.21 -10.81 -13.21
CA PRO A 13 40.19 -11.89 -13.33
C PRO A 13 40.90 -12.21 -12.01
N HIS A 14 40.79 -11.33 -11.01
CA HIS A 14 41.40 -11.48 -9.69
C HIS A 14 40.36 -11.88 -8.63
N PRO A 15 40.80 -12.51 -7.53
CA PRO A 15 39.94 -12.75 -6.37
C PRO A 15 39.25 -11.47 -5.90
N ILE A 16 37.97 -11.59 -5.53
CA ILE A 16 37.14 -10.47 -5.09
C ILE A 16 37.13 -10.43 -3.56
N GLU A 17 37.84 -9.48 -2.97
CA GLU A 17 37.98 -9.29 -1.50
C GLU A 17 37.19 -8.06 -1.00
N ALA A 18 35.98 -7.85 -1.52
CA ALA A 18 35.17 -6.66 -1.23
C ALA A 18 33.81 -7.03 -0.58
N PRO A 19 33.78 -7.30 0.74
CA PRO A 19 32.56 -7.67 1.47
C PRO A 19 31.69 -6.44 1.81
N TYR A 20 31.54 -5.51 0.86
CA TYR A 20 30.76 -4.28 0.98
C TYR A 20 29.98 -4.00 -0.31
N LEU A 21 28.97 -3.15 -0.23
CA LEU A 21 28.10 -2.79 -1.37
C LEU A 21 28.91 -2.10 -2.49
N VAL A 22 28.45 -2.20 -3.74
CA VAL A 22 29.09 -1.48 -4.85
C VAL A 22 28.76 0.00 -4.73
N SER A 23 29.79 0.85 -4.66
CA SER A 23 29.68 2.32 -4.64
C SER A 23 29.96 2.97 -6.00
N GLN A 24 30.59 2.24 -6.93
CA GLN A 24 30.88 2.69 -8.30
C GLN A 24 30.64 1.54 -9.28
N ALA A 25 29.56 1.63 -10.06
CA ALA A 25 29.06 0.59 -10.92
C ALA A 25 29.33 0.91 -12.40
N GLY A 26 29.96 -0.03 -13.13
CA GLY A 26 30.10 0.08 -14.59
C GLY A 26 28.83 -0.28 -15.37
N PHE A 27 27.88 -0.97 -14.71
CA PHE A 27 26.59 -1.35 -15.27
C PHE A 27 25.51 -1.15 -14.19
N ILE A 28 24.40 -0.52 -14.55
CA ILE A 28 23.23 -0.36 -13.69
C ILE A 28 21.99 -0.84 -14.46
N GLY A 29 21.23 -1.74 -13.86
CA GLY A 29 19.95 -2.22 -14.40
C GLY A 29 18.79 -1.74 -13.52
N CYS A 30 17.85 -1.00 -14.10
CA CYS A 30 16.60 -0.63 -13.45
C CYS A 30 15.43 -1.39 -14.07
N HIS A 31 14.91 -2.37 -13.35
CA HIS A 31 13.94 -3.35 -13.88
C HIS A 31 12.47 -2.91 -13.73
N GLN A 32 12.22 -1.72 -13.17
CA GLN A 32 10.88 -1.18 -12.97
C GLN A 32 10.91 0.34 -13.14
N TRP A 33 10.14 0.85 -14.11
CA TRP A 33 10.12 2.26 -14.46
C TRP A 33 9.81 3.19 -13.28
N SER A 34 8.84 2.83 -12.44
CA SER A 34 8.41 3.68 -11.30
C SER A 34 9.51 3.96 -10.27
N ILE A 35 10.60 3.19 -10.26
CA ILE A 35 11.77 3.46 -9.43
C ILE A 35 12.54 4.68 -9.96
N LEU A 36 12.70 4.80 -11.30
CA LEU A 36 13.41 5.91 -11.93
C LEU A 36 12.74 7.26 -11.66
N GLU A 37 11.43 7.25 -11.45
CA GLU A 37 10.66 8.45 -11.16
C GLU A 37 10.88 8.98 -9.75
N ARG A 38 11.40 8.17 -8.81
CA ARG A 38 11.43 8.47 -7.37
C ARG A 38 12.81 8.37 -6.74
N VAL A 39 13.65 7.47 -7.25
CA VAL A 39 14.95 7.13 -6.70
C VAL A 39 16.04 7.49 -7.69
N ASP A 40 17.10 8.10 -7.18
CA ASP A 40 18.32 8.33 -7.93
C ASP A 40 19.13 7.02 -8.07
N VAL A 41 18.76 6.20 -9.05
CA VAL A 41 19.46 4.94 -9.32
C VAL A 41 20.89 5.15 -9.83
N LEU A 42 21.26 6.37 -10.19
CA LEU A 42 22.58 6.75 -10.72
C LEU A 42 23.53 7.25 -9.64
N GLU A 43 23.17 7.15 -8.35
CA GLU A 43 24.06 7.50 -7.24
C GLU A 43 25.39 6.72 -7.27
N PHE A 44 25.36 5.48 -7.78
CA PHE A 44 26.55 4.62 -7.93
C PHE A 44 27.18 4.67 -9.32
N ALA A 45 26.69 5.52 -10.23
CA ALA A 45 27.23 5.57 -11.59
C ALA A 45 28.63 6.19 -11.62
N ARG A 46 29.46 5.73 -12.55
CA ARG A 46 30.76 6.33 -12.88
C ARG A 46 30.76 6.79 -14.35
N PRO A 47 31.75 7.58 -14.80
CA PRO A 47 31.84 7.93 -16.22
C PRO A 47 31.84 6.69 -17.12
N GLY A 48 31.00 6.71 -18.17
CA GLY A 48 30.85 5.61 -19.12
C GLY A 48 30.03 4.40 -18.61
N THR A 49 29.27 4.54 -17.52
CA THR A 49 28.35 3.48 -17.06
C THR A 49 27.32 3.12 -18.14
N VAL A 50 27.01 1.84 -18.27
CA VAL A 50 25.88 1.35 -19.07
C VAL A 50 24.62 1.31 -18.20
N LEU A 51 23.53 1.93 -18.64
CA LEU A 51 22.24 1.93 -17.97
C LEU A 51 21.22 1.13 -18.80
N LEU A 52 20.66 0.06 -18.23
CA LEU A 52 19.53 -0.68 -18.80
C LEU A 52 18.23 -0.33 -18.07
N VAL A 53 17.20 0.12 -18.78
CA VAL A 53 15.89 0.43 -18.20
C VAL A 53 14.79 -0.46 -18.78
N ASN A 54 13.93 -1.00 -17.92
CA ASN A 54 12.66 -1.60 -18.31
C ASN A 54 11.58 -0.52 -18.37
N THR A 55 11.03 -0.26 -19.55
CA THR A 55 10.16 0.89 -19.82
C THR A 55 8.90 0.48 -20.58
N PRO A 56 7.73 1.10 -20.31
CA PRO A 56 6.54 0.92 -21.13
C PRO A 56 6.49 1.88 -22.34
N TYR A 57 7.46 2.78 -22.49
CA TYR A 57 7.51 3.80 -23.54
C TYR A 57 8.26 3.32 -24.78
N GLU A 58 7.90 3.87 -25.94
CA GLU A 58 8.61 3.61 -27.19
C GLU A 58 10.05 4.15 -27.14
N PRO A 59 11.03 3.53 -27.85
CA PRO A 59 12.45 3.86 -27.73
C PRO A 59 12.82 5.34 -27.91
N ASP A 60 12.15 6.04 -28.81
CA ASP A 60 12.36 7.46 -29.11
C ASP A 60 11.80 8.40 -28.03
N GLU A 61 10.88 7.93 -27.20
CA GLU A 61 10.27 8.71 -26.12
C GLU A 61 10.98 8.52 -24.77
N VAL A 62 11.69 7.40 -24.58
CA VAL A 62 12.26 6.99 -23.27
C VAL A 62 13.02 8.11 -22.58
N PHE A 63 13.95 8.77 -23.28
CA PHE A 63 14.81 9.79 -22.67
C PHE A 63 14.00 10.99 -22.15
N GLY A 64 13.00 11.45 -22.90
CA GLY A 64 12.13 12.56 -22.49
C GLY A 64 11.19 12.22 -21.33
N HIS A 65 10.96 10.93 -21.08
CA HIS A 65 10.19 10.46 -19.93
C HIS A 65 11.01 10.34 -18.64
N LEU A 66 12.35 10.35 -18.69
CA LEU A 66 13.19 10.36 -17.51
C LEU A 66 13.12 11.71 -16.77
N PRO A 67 13.24 11.74 -15.44
CA PRO A 67 13.35 13.00 -14.72
C PRO A 67 14.57 13.82 -15.12
N VAL A 68 14.42 15.15 -15.20
CA VAL A 68 15.49 16.08 -15.62
C VAL A 68 16.81 15.89 -14.84
N PRO A 69 16.83 15.73 -13.50
CA PRO A 69 18.08 15.48 -12.78
C PRO A 69 18.79 14.20 -13.22
N MET A 70 18.05 13.16 -13.61
CA MET A 70 18.61 11.91 -14.10
C MET A 70 19.14 12.06 -15.52
N GLN A 71 18.41 12.78 -16.39
CA GLN A 71 18.88 13.10 -17.74
C GLN A 71 20.21 13.85 -17.69
N GLN A 72 20.34 14.84 -16.80
CA GLN A 72 21.57 15.60 -16.63
C GLN A 72 22.75 14.68 -16.24
N LYS A 73 22.55 13.78 -15.27
CA LYS A 73 23.58 12.79 -14.90
C LYS A 73 23.97 11.86 -16.05
N ILE A 74 22.99 11.43 -16.87
CA ILE A 74 23.26 10.58 -18.04
C ILE A 74 24.18 11.30 -19.03
N ILE A 75 23.93 12.59 -19.26
CA ILE A 75 24.76 13.42 -20.14
C ILE A 75 26.15 13.65 -19.55
N ASP A 76 26.21 14.15 -18.31
CA ASP A 76 27.46 14.55 -17.65
C ASP A 76 28.44 13.37 -17.48
N LEU A 77 27.91 12.18 -17.20
CA LEU A 77 28.71 10.96 -17.03
C LEU A 77 28.93 10.20 -18.34
N GLY A 78 28.36 10.65 -19.46
CA GLY A 78 28.46 9.94 -20.75
C GLY A 78 27.91 8.52 -20.67
N ILE A 79 26.75 8.34 -20.04
CA ILE A 79 26.11 7.04 -19.83
C ILE A 79 25.57 6.47 -21.14
N GLU A 80 25.81 5.19 -21.36
CA GLU A 80 25.23 4.44 -22.47
C GLU A 80 23.84 3.92 -22.07
N LEU A 81 22.78 4.55 -22.56
CA LEU A 81 21.39 4.20 -22.22
C LEU A 81 20.81 3.14 -23.16
N TRP A 82 20.23 2.09 -22.58
CA TRP A 82 19.53 1.01 -23.26
C TRP A 82 18.14 0.80 -22.64
N ALA A 83 17.15 0.50 -23.47
CA ALA A 83 15.77 0.30 -23.03
C ALA A 83 15.09 -0.91 -23.69
N ILE A 84 14.12 -1.47 -22.97
CA ILE A 84 13.25 -2.56 -23.42
C ILE A 84 11.92 -2.52 -22.68
N ASP A 85 10.81 -2.85 -23.34
CA ASP A 85 9.56 -3.24 -22.64
C ASP A 85 9.58 -4.74 -22.35
N ALA A 86 10.25 -5.11 -21.26
CA ALA A 86 10.37 -6.51 -20.87
C ALA A 86 9.02 -7.13 -20.51
N ASN A 87 8.04 -6.32 -20.09
CA ASN A 87 6.70 -6.80 -19.76
C ASN A 87 5.94 -7.18 -21.03
N LEU A 88 6.00 -6.37 -22.07
CA LEU A 88 5.39 -6.69 -23.37
C LEU A 88 6.04 -7.90 -24.01
N VAL A 89 7.38 -7.98 -24.00
CA VAL A 89 8.13 -9.14 -24.52
C VAL A 89 7.73 -10.42 -23.77
N ALA A 90 7.71 -10.39 -22.44
CA ALA A 90 7.29 -11.54 -21.62
C ALA A 90 5.84 -11.98 -21.90
N ARG A 91 4.91 -11.02 -22.06
CA ARG A 91 3.51 -11.33 -22.40
C ARG A 91 3.38 -11.97 -23.78
N LYS A 92 4.02 -11.40 -24.81
CA LYS A 92 4.00 -11.94 -26.18
C LYS A 92 4.63 -13.33 -26.25
N ALA A 93 5.67 -13.59 -25.46
CA ALA A 93 6.32 -14.90 -25.34
C ALA A 93 5.53 -15.91 -24.45
N GLY A 94 4.38 -15.53 -23.90
CA GLY A 94 3.56 -16.41 -23.06
C GLY A 94 4.14 -16.68 -21.66
N MET A 95 5.04 -15.82 -21.18
CA MET A 95 5.65 -15.87 -19.84
C MET A 95 4.86 -15.10 -18.76
N GLY A 96 3.77 -14.43 -19.15
CA GLY A 96 2.94 -13.64 -18.25
C GLY A 96 3.68 -12.42 -17.71
N ARG A 97 3.80 -12.30 -16.38
CA ARG A 97 4.48 -11.17 -15.69
C ARG A 97 5.97 -11.43 -15.41
N ARG A 98 6.57 -12.51 -15.94
CA ARG A 98 7.95 -12.91 -15.62
C ARG A 98 8.94 -12.28 -16.61
N THR A 99 9.60 -11.21 -16.18
CA THR A 99 10.58 -10.45 -16.98
C THR A 99 12.03 -10.85 -16.73
N ASN A 100 12.30 -11.79 -15.81
CA ASN A 100 13.64 -12.16 -15.37
C ASN A 100 14.53 -12.68 -16.51
N THR A 101 14.04 -13.63 -17.32
CA THR A 101 14.81 -14.17 -18.45
C THR A 101 15.12 -13.09 -19.49
N VAL A 102 14.16 -12.18 -19.72
CA VAL A 102 14.30 -11.08 -20.66
C VAL A 102 15.41 -10.12 -20.23
N LEU A 103 15.32 -9.62 -19.00
CA LEU A 103 16.28 -8.64 -18.47
C LEU A 103 17.68 -9.25 -18.24
N GLN A 104 17.75 -10.53 -17.86
CA GLN A 104 19.02 -11.25 -17.77
C GLN A 104 19.70 -11.36 -19.14
N THR A 105 18.93 -11.65 -20.19
CA THR A 105 19.45 -11.70 -21.57
C THR A 105 20.00 -10.34 -21.98
N CYS A 106 19.26 -9.26 -21.72
CA CYS A 106 19.71 -7.90 -22.00
C CYS A 106 21.02 -7.56 -21.27
N PHE A 107 21.14 -7.90 -19.98
CA PHE A 107 22.39 -7.72 -19.22
C PHE A 107 23.57 -8.39 -19.92
N PHE A 108 23.47 -9.67 -20.27
CA PHE A 108 24.56 -10.39 -20.93
C PHE A 108 24.87 -9.85 -22.33
N ALA A 109 23.86 -9.38 -23.07
CA ALA A 109 24.05 -8.83 -24.40
C ALA A 109 24.86 -7.52 -24.43
N ILE A 110 24.80 -6.71 -23.37
CA ILE A 110 25.39 -5.34 -23.36
C ILE A 110 26.40 -5.07 -22.24
N SER A 111 26.53 -5.95 -21.23
CA SER A 111 27.45 -5.74 -20.09
C SER A 111 28.93 -5.90 -20.44
N LYS A 112 29.25 -6.52 -21.58
CA LYS A 112 30.63 -6.83 -22.04
C LYS A 112 31.42 -7.73 -21.10
N VAL A 113 30.76 -8.42 -20.15
CA VAL A 113 31.40 -9.41 -19.26
C VAL A 113 31.87 -10.65 -20.04
N LEU A 114 31.11 -11.03 -21.06
CA LEU A 114 31.43 -12.09 -22.01
C LEU A 114 31.15 -11.61 -23.45
N PRO A 115 31.73 -12.24 -24.48
CA PRO A 115 31.32 -12.04 -25.86
C PRO A 115 29.81 -12.29 -26.03
N ARG A 116 29.13 -11.42 -26.76
CA ARG A 116 27.65 -11.42 -26.86
C ARG A 116 27.07 -12.76 -27.31
N GLU A 117 27.64 -13.36 -28.35
CA GLU A 117 27.16 -14.64 -28.90
C GLU A 117 27.34 -15.79 -27.91
N GLU A 118 28.51 -15.86 -27.26
CA GLU A 118 28.78 -16.85 -26.20
C GLU A 118 27.81 -16.68 -25.03
N ALA A 119 27.56 -15.44 -24.60
CA ALA A 119 26.68 -15.17 -23.48
C ALA A 119 25.22 -15.58 -23.77
N ILE A 120 24.73 -15.34 -24.99
CA ILE A 120 23.37 -15.75 -25.40
C ILE A 120 23.25 -17.28 -25.44
N GLU A 121 24.22 -17.99 -26.00
CA GLU A 121 24.18 -19.46 -26.04
C GLU A 121 24.28 -20.05 -24.62
N GLU A 122 25.07 -19.44 -23.74
CA GLU A 122 25.16 -19.85 -22.34
C GLU A 122 23.85 -19.70 -21.57
N VAL A 123 23.11 -18.60 -21.83
CA VAL A 123 21.77 -18.38 -21.29
C VAL A 123 20.82 -19.48 -21.79
N LYS A 124 20.80 -19.78 -23.10
CA LYS A 124 19.96 -20.85 -23.68
C LYS A 124 20.33 -22.23 -23.12
N ARG A 125 21.62 -22.55 -23.01
CA ARG A 125 22.12 -23.78 -22.40
C ARG A 125 21.64 -23.93 -20.95
N THR A 126 21.69 -22.86 -20.18
CA THR A 126 21.20 -22.85 -18.78
C THR A 126 19.69 -23.01 -18.69
N ILE A 127 18.93 -22.41 -19.62
CA ILE A 127 17.47 -22.61 -19.73
C ILE A 127 17.14 -24.07 -20.00
N ARG A 128 17.79 -24.72 -20.97
CA ARG A 128 17.62 -26.16 -21.27
C ARG A 128 17.88 -27.02 -20.05
N LYS A 129 18.96 -26.74 -19.31
CA LYS A 129 19.34 -27.47 -18.09
C LYS A 129 18.31 -27.28 -16.96
N THR A 130 17.89 -26.05 -16.70
CA THR A 130 17.02 -25.69 -15.57
C THR A 130 15.57 -26.12 -15.82
N TYR A 131 15.07 -25.94 -17.04
CA TYR A 131 13.66 -26.15 -17.37
C TYR A 131 13.40 -27.42 -18.17
N GLY A 132 14.41 -28.20 -18.53
CA GLY A 132 14.24 -29.46 -19.27
C GLY A 132 13.27 -30.43 -18.59
N ARG A 133 13.24 -30.45 -17.24
CA ARG A 133 12.28 -31.26 -16.46
C ARG A 133 10.83 -30.77 -16.52
N LYS A 134 10.58 -29.52 -16.95
CA LYS A 134 9.25 -28.91 -17.05
C LYS A 134 8.61 -29.06 -18.43
N GLY A 135 9.27 -29.74 -19.37
CA GLY A 135 8.77 -30.03 -20.71
C GLY A 135 9.33 -29.11 -21.79
N ALA A 136 9.31 -29.60 -23.03
CA ALA A 136 9.88 -28.92 -24.20
C ALA A 136 9.21 -27.55 -24.47
N ASP A 137 7.89 -27.45 -24.27
CA ASP A 137 7.15 -26.20 -24.49
C ASP A 137 7.61 -25.06 -23.58
N VAL A 138 7.97 -25.37 -22.32
CA VAL A 138 8.48 -24.37 -21.37
C VAL A 138 9.87 -23.92 -21.79
N VAL A 139 10.73 -24.84 -22.24
CA VAL A 139 12.07 -24.52 -22.76
C VAL A 139 11.95 -23.64 -24.01
N ALA A 140 11.14 -24.03 -24.99
CA ALA A 140 10.93 -23.29 -26.23
C ALA A 140 10.41 -21.88 -25.99
N LYS A 141 9.44 -21.69 -25.06
CA LYS A 141 8.96 -20.36 -24.66
C LYS A 141 10.05 -19.47 -24.07
N ASN A 142 10.94 -20.04 -23.25
CA ASN A 142 12.04 -19.28 -22.67
C ASN A 142 13.12 -18.94 -23.72
N GLU A 143 13.44 -19.85 -24.63
CA GLU A 143 14.37 -19.56 -25.73
C GLU A 143 13.82 -18.50 -26.69
N ALA A 144 12.54 -18.58 -27.05
CA ALA A 144 11.88 -17.55 -27.84
C ALA A 144 11.87 -16.19 -27.12
N ALA A 145 11.73 -16.19 -25.79
CA ALA A 145 11.86 -14.96 -25.00
C ALA A 145 13.29 -14.39 -25.05
N VAL A 146 14.34 -15.22 -25.00
CA VAL A 146 15.74 -14.79 -25.17
C VAL A 146 15.92 -14.09 -26.51
N ASP A 147 15.47 -14.72 -27.60
CA ASP A 147 15.63 -14.16 -28.95
C ASP A 147 14.86 -12.84 -29.10
N ALA A 148 13.59 -12.81 -28.69
CA ALA A 148 12.78 -11.60 -28.69
C ALA A 148 13.38 -10.48 -27.83
N SER A 149 14.07 -10.82 -26.74
CA SER A 149 14.74 -9.81 -25.88
C SER A 149 15.86 -9.11 -26.60
N VAL A 150 16.64 -9.84 -27.41
CA VAL A 150 17.76 -9.28 -28.17
C VAL A 150 17.26 -8.41 -29.32
N GLU A 151 16.16 -8.79 -29.95
CA GLU A 151 15.53 -8.04 -31.04
C GLU A 151 14.85 -6.74 -30.57
N ASN A 152 14.30 -6.73 -29.36
CA ASN A 152 13.57 -5.59 -28.78
C ASN A 152 14.43 -4.78 -27.78
N LEU A 153 15.75 -4.98 -27.79
CA LEU A 153 16.69 -4.21 -26.97
C LEU A 153 17.23 -3.04 -27.78
N HIS A 154 16.86 -1.83 -27.37
CA HIS A 154 17.17 -0.62 -28.10
C HIS A 154 18.22 0.23 -27.39
N ARG A 155 19.23 0.68 -28.12
CA ARG A 155 20.12 1.75 -27.66
C ARG A 155 19.41 3.08 -27.85
N ILE A 156 19.39 3.90 -26.82
CA ILE A 156 18.68 5.18 -26.81
C ILE A 156 19.69 6.28 -27.12
N GLU A 157 19.33 7.15 -28.06
CA GLU A 157 20.13 8.33 -28.34
C GLU A 157 20.02 9.31 -27.16
N VAL A 158 21.18 9.73 -26.63
CA VAL A 158 21.27 10.69 -25.53
C VAL A 158 21.54 12.07 -26.15
N PRO A 159 20.59 13.02 -26.06
CA PRO A 159 20.79 14.39 -26.51
C PRO A 159 21.90 15.11 -25.74
N ALA A 160 22.41 16.22 -26.30
CA ALA A 160 23.45 17.03 -25.66
C ALA A 160 22.96 17.84 -24.43
N ALA A 161 21.64 17.97 -24.25
CA ALA A 161 21.02 18.69 -23.15
C ALA A 161 19.73 17.96 -22.71
N PRO A 162 19.31 18.12 -21.44
CA PRO A 162 18.02 17.58 -20.98
C PRO A 162 16.86 18.08 -21.84
N VAL A 163 15.86 17.22 -22.05
CA VAL A 163 14.64 17.50 -22.81
C VAL A 163 13.40 17.24 -21.94
N GLY A 164 12.31 17.95 -22.26
CA GLY A 164 11.08 17.86 -21.48
C GLY A 164 11.15 18.58 -20.13
N GLY A 165 10.27 18.21 -19.19
CA GLY A 165 10.11 18.91 -17.92
C GLY A 165 9.72 18.02 -16.73
N LYS A 166 9.90 16.70 -16.85
CA LYS A 166 9.55 15.76 -15.77
C LYS A 166 10.50 15.94 -14.58
N LYS A 167 9.92 16.07 -13.38
CA LYS A 167 10.66 16.15 -12.11
C LYS A 167 10.63 14.78 -11.42
N MET A 168 11.56 14.57 -10.50
CA MET A 168 11.47 13.45 -9.56
C MET A 168 10.16 13.59 -8.76
N ILE A 169 9.42 12.50 -8.65
CA ILE A 169 8.24 12.39 -7.80
C ILE A 169 8.73 12.32 -6.35
N PRO A 170 8.29 13.24 -5.47
CA PRO A 170 8.63 13.18 -4.06
C PRO A 170 8.24 11.82 -3.44
N PRO A 171 9.04 11.27 -2.50
CA PRO A 171 8.73 9.98 -1.87
C PRO A 171 7.44 10.04 -1.04
N VAL A 172 7.10 11.23 -0.52
CA VAL A 172 5.88 11.51 0.23
C VAL A 172 5.32 12.88 -0.17
N PRO A 173 4.00 13.14 -0.02
CA PRO A 173 3.41 14.45 -0.29
C PRO A 173 3.90 15.54 0.68
N ALA A 174 3.98 16.79 0.21
CA ALA A 174 4.37 17.95 1.03
C ALA A 174 3.41 18.24 2.20
N LYS A 175 2.19 17.69 2.17
CA LYS A 175 1.20 17.78 3.25
C LYS A 175 1.32 16.66 4.30
N ALA A 176 2.30 15.78 4.17
CA ALA A 176 2.51 14.70 5.14
C ALA A 176 3.01 15.27 6.49
N PRO A 177 2.80 14.58 7.62
CA PRO A 177 3.34 15.02 8.91
C PRO A 177 4.87 15.16 8.90
N ASP A 178 5.42 16.00 9.77
CA ASP A 178 6.86 16.29 9.82
C ASP A 178 7.74 15.03 9.94
N PHE A 179 7.35 14.07 10.77
CA PHE A 179 8.07 12.80 10.89
C PHE A 179 8.10 12.04 9.56
N VAL A 180 6.99 12.06 8.81
CA VAL A 180 6.89 11.40 7.51
C VAL A 180 7.76 12.11 6.47
N GLN A 181 7.80 13.44 6.50
CA GLN A 181 8.62 14.24 5.57
C GLN A 181 10.12 14.13 5.86
N ASN A 182 10.53 14.10 7.12
CA ASN A 182 11.93 14.22 7.51
C ASN A 182 12.61 12.86 7.76
N VAL A 183 11.87 11.87 8.27
CA VAL A 183 12.42 10.55 8.64
C VAL A 183 11.98 9.49 7.64
N THR A 184 10.67 9.28 7.50
CA THR A 184 10.12 8.25 6.61
C THR A 184 10.55 8.45 5.16
N ALA A 185 10.50 9.69 4.65
CA ALA A 185 10.93 10.00 3.29
C ALA A 185 12.39 9.62 3.02
N SER A 186 13.31 9.90 3.96
CA SER A 186 14.73 9.57 3.82
C SER A 186 14.94 8.07 3.74
N MET A 187 14.28 7.31 4.62
CA MET A 187 14.31 5.84 4.60
C MET A 187 13.72 5.26 3.30
N LEU A 188 12.60 5.81 2.80
CA LEU A 188 11.99 5.37 1.53
C LEU A 188 12.90 5.61 0.32
N LEU A 189 13.73 6.66 0.33
CA LEU A 189 14.71 6.93 -0.72
C LEU A 189 15.93 5.99 -0.64
N GLY A 190 16.16 5.34 0.50
CA GLY A 190 17.38 4.57 0.79
C GLY A 190 18.47 5.38 1.48
N ALA A 191 18.18 6.62 1.89
CA ALA A 191 19.06 7.46 2.67
C ALA A 191 18.75 7.34 4.18
N GLY A 192 18.43 6.13 4.65
CA GLY A 192 18.16 5.88 6.07
C GLY A 192 19.42 6.02 6.92
N ASP A 193 20.56 5.56 6.41
CA ASP A 193 21.86 5.57 7.10
C ASP A 193 22.40 6.98 7.39
N SER A 194 21.88 8.02 6.71
CA SER A 194 22.29 9.42 6.96
C SER A 194 21.50 10.09 8.09
N LEU A 195 20.44 9.44 8.60
CA LEU A 195 19.64 9.99 9.70
C LEU A 195 20.43 9.94 11.01
N PRO A 196 20.51 11.05 11.77
CA PRO A 196 21.15 11.03 13.07
C PRO A 196 20.28 10.26 14.08
N VAL A 197 20.90 9.71 15.13
CA VAL A 197 20.19 9.01 16.22
C VAL A 197 19.09 9.89 16.83
N SER A 198 19.30 11.20 16.91
CA SER A 198 18.34 12.18 17.42
C SER A 198 17.06 12.34 16.58
N ALA A 199 17.04 11.82 15.34
CA ALA A 199 15.85 11.82 14.50
C ALA A 199 14.88 10.67 14.84
N LEU A 200 15.34 9.66 15.60
CA LEU A 200 14.56 8.47 15.91
C LEU A 200 13.90 8.56 17.30
N PRO A 201 12.68 8.03 17.46
CA PRO A 201 12.02 7.92 18.77
C PRO A 201 12.84 7.04 19.74
N VAL A 202 12.96 7.47 21.00
CA VAL A 202 13.77 6.77 22.02
C VAL A 202 13.24 5.39 22.41
N ASP A 203 11.94 5.17 22.21
CA ASP A 203 11.21 3.94 22.54
C ASP A 203 10.90 3.09 21.30
N GLY A 204 11.30 3.54 20.11
CA GLY A 204 10.99 2.88 18.84
C GLY A 204 9.53 3.01 18.38
N THR A 205 8.71 3.88 18.98
CA THR A 205 7.31 4.08 18.57
C THR A 205 7.20 4.91 17.30
N TYR A 206 6.71 4.33 16.20
CA TYR A 206 6.52 5.02 14.92
C TYR A 206 5.08 5.50 14.71
N PRO A 207 4.87 6.56 13.91
CA PRO A 207 3.53 7.00 13.55
C PRO A 207 2.73 5.93 12.79
N SER A 208 1.47 5.81 13.16
CA SER A 208 0.48 4.96 12.50
C SER A 208 -0.04 5.55 11.19
N GLY A 209 -0.49 4.69 10.26
CA GLY A 209 -1.25 5.08 9.07
C GLY A 209 -0.42 5.84 8.04
N THR A 210 0.85 5.46 7.90
CA THR A 210 1.83 6.15 7.06
C THR A 210 1.95 5.57 5.65
N THR A 211 1.47 4.34 5.39
CA THR A 211 1.45 3.73 4.05
C THR A 211 0.65 4.55 3.04
N LYS A 212 -0.38 5.29 3.47
CA LYS A 212 -1.19 6.17 2.61
C LYS A 212 -0.38 7.25 1.90
N TYR A 213 0.83 7.57 2.38
CA TYR A 213 1.72 8.57 1.78
C TYR A 213 2.65 7.99 0.70
N GLU A 214 2.83 6.67 0.61
CA GLU A 214 3.81 6.09 -0.32
C GLU A 214 3.39 6.21 -1.79
N LYS A 215 2.11 5.89 -2.09
CA LYS A 215 1.53 5.90 -3.44
C LYS A 215 2.41 5.20 -4.47
N ARG A 216 2.76 3.94 -4.20
CA ARG A 216 3.92 3.24 -4.79
C ARG A 216 3.85 3.00 -6.30
N ASN A 217 2.67 3.06 -6.93
CA ASN A 217 2.51 2.92 -8.39
C ASN A 217 3.18 1.67 -8.96
N ILE A 218 3.03 0.51 -8.28
CA ILE A 218 3.79 -0.70 -8.62
C ILE A 218 3.16 -1.56 -9.73
N SER A 219 1.96 -1.22 -10.21
CA SER A 219 1.22 -2.03 -11.17
C SER A 219 0.68 -1.20 -12.31
N ASP A 220 1.09 -1.51 -13.54
CA ASP A 220 0.61 -0.85 -14.77
C ASP A 220 -0.82 -1.25 -15.14
N ILE A 221 -1.37 -2.24 -14.45
CA ILE A 221 -2.79 -2.62 -14.53
C ILE A 221 -3.45 -2.37 -13.17
N ILE A 222 -4.65 -1.80 -13.18
CA ILE A 222 -5.43 -1.53 -11.98
C ILE A 222 -6.86 -2.05 -12.14
N ALA A 223 -7.60 -2.10 -11.03
CA ALA A 223 -9.02 -2.37 -11.10
C ALA A 223 -9.78 -1.23 -11.82
N GLU A 224 -10.75 -1.57 -12.65
CA GLU A 224 -11.64 -0.65 -13.35
C GLU A 224 -13.09 -1.04 -13.07
N TRP A 225 -13.87 -0.11 -12.52
CA TRP A 225 -15.26 -0.35 -12.15
C TRP A 225 -16.20 -0.06 -13.34
N ASP A 226 -17.16 -0.97 -13.55
CA ASP A 226 -18.27 -0.79 -14.50
C ASP A 226 -19.55 -0.52 -13.69
N PRO A 227 -20.00 0.75 -13.60
CA PRO A 227 -21.15 1.13 -12.80
C PRO A 227 -22.46 0.53 -13.32
N ASP A 228 -22.60 0.31 -14.62
CA ASP A 228 -23.84 -0.14 -15.25
C ASP A 228 -24.09 -1.63 -14.98
N ALA A 229 -23.03 -2.42 -14.93
CA ALA A 229 -23.12 -3.84 -14.58
C ALA A 229 -23.17 -4.10 -13.07
N CYS A 230 -22.81 -3.13 -12.23
CA CYS A 230 -22.55 -3.37 -10.81
C CYS A 230 -23.82 -3.56 -9.98
N ILE A 231 -23.94 -4.73 -9.34
CA ILE A 231 -25.02 -5.02 -8.39
C ILE A 231 -24.74 -4.54 -6.95
N GLN A 232 -23.62 -3.85 -6.71
CA GLN A 232 -23.27 -3.21 -5.42
C GLN A 232 -23.16 -4.18 -4.23
N CYS A 233 -22.73 -5.42 -4.48
CA CYS A 233 -22.63 -6.48 -3.47
C CYS A 233 -21.46 -6.33 -2.48
N GLY A 234 -20.41 -5.58 -2.85
CA GLY A 234 -19.23 -5.36 -1.99
C GLY A 234 -18.16 -6.46 -2.00
N ASN A 235 -18.39 -7.61 -2.67
CA ASN A 235 -17.42 -8.72 -2.70
C ASN A 235 -16.02 -8.29 -3.15
N CYS A 236 -15.93 -7.43 -4.16
CA CYS A 236 -14.66 -6.92 -4.67
C CYS A 236 -13.85 -6.14 -3.62
N ALA A 237 -14.51 -5.26 -2.86
CA ALA A 237 -13.89 -4.51 -1.76
C ALA A 237 -13.61 -5.38 -0.54
N PHE A 238 -14.43 -6.41 -0.32
CA PHE A 238 -14.28 -7.36 0.79
C PHE A 238 -12.99 -8.17 0.66
N VAL A 239 -12.73 -8.74 -0.52
CA VAL A 239 -11.55 -9.58 -0.79
C VAL A 239 -10.28 -8.80 -1.10
N CYS A 240 -10.35 -7.48 -1.22
CA CYS A 240 -9.20 -6.66 -1.57
C CYS A 240 -8.13 -6.70 -0.46
N PRO A 241 -6.91 -7.20 -0.73
CA PRO A 241 -5.86 -7.33 0.29
C PRO A 241 -5.22 -5.99 0.69
N HIS A 242 -5.38 -4.94 -0.12
CA HIS A 242 -4.71 -3.66 0.10
C HIS A 242 -5.66 -2.50 0.37
N ALA A 243 -6.96 -2.77 0.58
CA ALA A 243 -8.00 -1.76 0.82
C ALA A 243 -8.09 -0.66 -0.27
N VAL A 244 -7.81 -1.03 -1.52
CA VAL A 244 -7.78 -0.09 -2.67
C VAL A 244 -9.15 0.09 -3.33
N LEU A 245 -10.15 -0.66 -2.89
CA LEU A 245 -11.53 -0.56 -3.36
C LEU A 245 -12.39 -0.11 -2.19
N ARG A 246 -12.95 1.09 -2.28
CA ARG A 246 -13.76 1.68 -1.21
C ARG A 246 -15.09 2.15 -1.74
N ALA A 247 -16.15 1.90 -0.99
CA ALA A 247 -17.49 2.27 -1.38
C ALA A 247 -18.07 3.31 -0.42
N LYS A 248 -18.79 4.28 -0.98
CA LYS A 248 -19.64 5.21 -0.24
C LYS A 248 -21.01 5.25 -0.92
N TYR A 249 -22.05 5.38 -0.11
CA TYR A 249 -23.36 5.83 -0.60
C TYR A 249 -23.69 7.21 -0.02
N TYR A 250 -24.36 8.05 -0.80
CA TYR A 250 -24.60 9.45 -0.45
C TYR A 250 -25.77 10.02 -1.26
N ASN A 251 -26.31 11.16 -0.85
CA ASN A 251 -27.32 11.87 -1.65
C ASN A 251 -26.66 12.49 -2.88
N ASP A 252 -27.40 12.63 -3.99
CA ASP A 252 -26.91 13.16 -5.26
C ASP A 252 -26.19 14.52 -5.14
N SER A 253 -26.62 15.38 -4.22
CA SER A 253 -25.95 16.65 -3.91
C SER A 253 -24.46 16.54 -3.53
N ALA A 254 -24.00 15.38 -3.03
CA ALA A 254 -22.58 15.17 -2.75
C ALA A 254 -21.72 14.98 -4.01
N LEU A 255 -22.32 14.95 -5.21
CA LEU A 255 -21.62 15.00 -6.51
C LEU A 255 -21.33 16.43 -6.98
N ASP A 256 -21.80 17.46 -6.27
CA ASP A 256 -21.51 18.83 -6.64
C ASP A 256 -19.99 19.08 -6.64
N GLY A 257 -19.44 19.49 -7.79
CA GLY A 257 -18.01 19.68 -7.99
C GLY A 257 -17.20 18.40 -8.28
N ALA A 258 -17.87 17.29 -8.60
CA ALA A 258 -17.20 16.07 -9.03
C ALA A 258 -16.36 16.33 -10.30
N PRO A 259 -15.12 15.82 -10.39
CA PRO A 259 -14.29 15.97 -11.58
C PRO A 259 -14.84 15.18 -12.77
N ASP A 260 -14.41 15.57 -13.97
CA ASP A 260 -14.78 14.90 -15.21
C ASP A 260 -14.39 13.42 -15.19
N GLY A 261 -15.38 12.55 -15.39
CA GLY A 261 -15.19 11.10 -15.35
C GLY A 261 -15.24 10.48 -13.95
N PHE A 262 -15.67 11.22 -12.93
CA PHE A 262 -16.00 10.63 -11.63
C PHE A 262 -17.20 9.68 -11.76
N GLN A 263 -16.93 8.38 -11.62
CA GLN A 263 -17.96 7.36 -11.79
C GLN A 263 -18.88 7.29 -10.57
N SER A 264 -20.19 7.19 -10.82
CA SER A 264 -21.20 6.88 -9.81
C SER A 264 -22.37 6.12 -10.43
N ALA A 265 -23.14 5.41 -9.61
CA ALA A 265 -24.34 4.67 -10.00
C ALA A 265 -25.51 5.01 -9.05
N PRO A 266 -26.78 4.86 -9.47
CA PRO A 266 -27.91 4.94 -8.55
C PRO A 266 -27.78 3.86 -7.45
N LEU A 267 -28.03 4.21 -6.20
CA LEU A 267 -27.98 3.23 -5.10
C LEU A 267 -29.11 2.20 -5.25
N ASN A 268 -28.77 0.92 -5.30
CA ASN A 268 -29.74 -0.17 -5.40
C ASN A 268 -30.25 -0.59 -4.01
N ALA A 269 -30.93 0.30 -3.30
CA ALA A 269 -31.47 0.04 -1.97
C ALA A 269 -32.84 0.70 -1.76
N ALA A 270 -33.78 -0.07 -1.22
CA ALA A 270 -35.10 0.47 -0.86
C ALA A 270 -34.97 1.51 0.26
N GLY A 271 -35.76 2.60 0.17
CA GLY A 271 -35.78 3.66 1.20
C GLY A 271 -34.73 4.75 1.06
N PHE A 272 -33.93 4.75 -0.02
CA PHE A 272 -32.90 5.76 -0.29
C PHE A 272 -33.07 6.47 -1.65
N PRO A 273 -34.20 7.16 -1.89
CA PRO A 273 -34.42 7.88 -3.15
C PRO A 273 -33.37 8.98 -3.33
N GLY A 274 -32.97 9.25 -4.58
CA GLY A 274 -31.96 10.27 -4.90
C GLY A 274 -30.58 9.99 -4.30
N SER A 275 -30.28 8.74 -3.93
CA SER A 275 -28.96 8.34 -3.44
C SER A 275 -28.12 7.72 -4.54
N ARG A 276 -26.83 8.02 -4.51
CA ARG A 276 -25.79 7.52 -5.41
C ARG A 276 -24.85 6.58 -4.64
N TYR A 277 -24.16 5.75 -5.39
CA TYR A 277 -23.14 4.82 -4.96
C TYR A 277 -21.89 5.02 -5.83
N THR A 278 -20.72 5.04 -5.19
CA THR A 278 -19.45 4.97 -5.92
C THR A 278 -18.57 3.91 -5.28
N LEU A 279 -18.00 3.04 -6.13
CA LEU A 279 -16.87 2.17 -5.81
C LEU A 279 -15.60 2.82 -6.36
N GLN A 280 -14.86 3.52 -5.50
CA GLN A 280 -13.63 4.20 -5.88
C GLN A 280 -12.44 3.23 -5.85
N VAL A 281 -11.63 3.30 -6.91
CA VAL A 281 -10.35 2.58 -6.99
C VAL A 281 -9.20 3.53 -6.63
N TYR A 282 -8.37 3.13 -5.68
CA TYR A 282 -7.13 3.81 -5.29
C TYR A 282 -6.02 3.30 -6.19
N ALA A 283 -5.96 3.89 -7.39
CA ALA A 283 -5.13 3.42 -8.49
C ALA A 283 -3.64 3.33 -8.14
N GLU A 284 -3.13 4.25 -7.33
CA GLU A 284 -1.71 4.32 -6.98
C GLU A 284 -1.26 3.22 -6.00
N ASP A 285 -2.20 2.65 -5.27
CA ASP A 285 -1.97 1.62 -4.26
C ASP A 285 -2.39 0.23 -4.77
N CYS A 286 -3.04 0.15 -5.94
CA CYS A 286 -3.50 -1.10 -6.54
C CYS A 286 -2.32 -1.94 -7.02
N THR A 287 -2.28 -3.23 -6.64
CA THR A 287 -1.24 -4.17 -7.06
C THR A 287 -1.61 -4.98 -8.31
N GLY A 288 -2.80 -4.75 -8.88
CA GLY A 288 -3.30 -5.50 -10.04
C GLY A 288 -3.45 -7.01 -9.79
N CYS A 289 -3.83 -7.42 -8.58
CA CYS A 289 -3.91 -8.84 -8.21
C CYS A 289 -5.09 -9.61 -8.84
N GLY A 290 -6.15 -8.92 -9.29
CA GLY A 290 -7.29 -9.55 -9.95
C GLY A 290 -8.33 -10.21 -9.02
N LEU A 291 -8.07 -10.36 -7.71
CA LEU A 291 -9.02 -10.99 -6.78
C LEU A 291 -10.40 -10.32 -6.78
N CYS A 292 -10.47 -9.01 -6.99
CA CYS A 292 -11.72 -8.28 -7.10
C CYS A 292 -12.57 -8.69 -8.32
N VAL A 293 -11.92 -9.03 -9.44
CA VAL A 293 -12.55 -9.53 -10.66
C VAL A 293 -13.03 -10.96 -10.46
N GLU A 294 -12.20 -11.81 -9.83
CA GLU A 294 -12.54 -13.20 -9.52
C GLU A 294 -13.74 -13.30 -8.58
N ALA A 295 -13.78 -12.47 -7.53
CA ALA A 295 -14.88 -12.42 -6.57
C ALA A 295 -16.15 -11.75 -7.12
N CYS A 296 -16.10 -11.14 -8.30
CA CYS A 296 -17.27 -10.48 -8.90
C CYS A 296 -18.27 -11.53 -9.43
N PRO A 297 -19.49 -11.62 -8.87
CA PRO A 297 -20.46 -12.63 -9.28
C PRO A 297 -21.13 -12.28 -10.61
N VAL A 298 -21.09 -11.02 -11.03
CA VAL A 298 -21.77 -10.52 -12.23
C VAL A 298 -21.06 -11.01 -13.49
N LYS A 299 -21.83 -11.50 -14.47
CA LYS A 299 -21.37 -11.72 -15.85
C LYS A 299 -22.33 -10.96 -16.78
N PRO A 300 -21.96 -9.77 -17.28
CA PRO A 300 -22.84 -8.97 -18.14
C PRO A 300 -23.24 -9.77 -19.39
N LEU A 301 -24.52 -9.72 -19.75
CA LEU A 301 -25.04 -10.37 -20.95
C LEU A 301 -24.33 -9.80 -22.20
N GLY A 302 -24.06 -10.66 -23.19
CA GLY A 302 -23.40 -10.25 -24.44
C GLY A 302 -21.87 -10.09 -24.38
N SER A 303 -21.25 -10.21 -23.19
CA SER A 303 -19.79 -10.08 -23.03
C SER A 303 -18.97 -11.33 -23.37
N GLY A 304 -19.60 -12.42 -23.82
CA GLY A 304 -18.93 -13.72 -23.97
C GLY A 304 -18.44 -14.33 -22.65
N GLY A 305 -18.85 -13.78 -21.49
CA GLY A 305 -18.50 -14.27 -20.16
C GLY A 305 -17.12 -13.85 -19.65
N SER A 306 -16.34 -13.10 -20.43
CA SER A 306 -14.98 -12.65 -20.08
C SER A 306 -14.95 -11.35 -19.28
N ARG A 307 -15.96 -10.48 -19.40
CA ARG A 307 -16.07 -9.23 -18.62
C ARG A 307 -16.91 -9.43 -17.35
N LYS A 308 -16.61 -8.60 -16.36
CA LYS A 308 -17.25 -8.52 -15.04
C LYS A 308 -17.68 -7.07 -14.75
N ALA A 309 -18.37 -6.83 -13.64
CA ALA A 309 -18.69 -5.46 -13.19
C ALA A 309 -17.48 -4.71 -12.59
N ILE A 310 -16.34 -5.40 -12.47
CA ILE A 310 -15.04 -4.82 -12.15
C ILE A 310 -13.98 -5.64 -12.89
N ASN A 311 -13.08 -5.00 -13.61
CA ASN A 311 -12.09 -5.64 -14.48
C ASN A 311 -10.69 -5.13 -14.17
N LEU A 312 -9.67 -5.63 -14.88
CA LEU A 312 -8.33 -5.04 -14.87
C LEU A 312 -8.09 -4.31 -16.18
N ALA A 313 -7.59 -3.08 -16.10
CA ALA A 313 -7.26 -2.24 -17.25
C ALA A 313 -5.86 -1.62 -17.09
N PRO A 314 -5.11 -1.46 -18.19
CA PRO A 314 -3.82 -0.77 -18.16
C PRO A 314 -4.02 0.73 -17.89
N VAL A 315 -3.25 1.28 -16.96
CA VAL A 315 -3.24 2.71 -16.63
C VAL A 315 -1.81 3.15 -16.34
N LEU A 316 -1.22 3.87 -17.30
CA LEU A 316 0.12 4.46 -17.17
C LEU A 316 0.04 5.81 -16.43
N GLU A 317 -0.77 6.74 -16.96
CA GLU A 317 -0.99 8.06 -16.36
C GLU A 317 -2.19 8.04 -15.41
N ARG A 318 -1.94 8.36 -14.13
CA ARG A 318 -2.94 8.24 -13.04
C ARG A 318 -3.57 9.57 -12.62
N THR A 319 -3.38 10.66 -13.38
CA THR A 319 -3.84 12.01 -13.00
C THR A 319 -5.35 12.05 -12.75
N LYS A 320 -6.16 11.52 -13.66
CA LYS A 320 -7.62 11.44 -13.49
C LYS A 320 -8.03 10.60 -12.27
N GLN A 321 -7.35 9.48 -12.04
CA GLN A 321 -7.62 8.62 -10.88
C GLN A 321 -7.27 9.32 -9.57
N LYS A 322 -6.20 10.13 -9.53
CA LYS A 322 -5.83 10.95 -8.37
C LYS A 322 -6.88 12.01 -8.06
N GLU A 323 -7.38 12.69 -9.08
CA GLU A 323 -8.46 13.68 -8.95
C GLU A 323 -9.74 13.03 -8.43
N ASN A 324 -10.12 11.88 -8.99
CA ASN A 324 -11.27 11.10 -8.54
C ASN A 324 -11.14 10.63 -7.08
N VAL A 325 -9.97 10.12 -6.67
CA VAL A 325 -9.72 9.74 -5.27
C VAL A 325 -9.77 10.97 -4.37
N THR A 326 -9.18 12.10 -4.77
CA THR A 326 -9.20 13.34 -3.98
C THR A 326 -10.62 13.82 -3.74
N PHE A 327 -11.46 13.82 -4.78
CA PHE A 327 -12.87 14.15 -4.66
C PHE A 327 -13.63 13.10 -3.81
N PHE A 328 -13.42 11.80 -4.04
CA PHE A 328 -14.05 10.75 -3.26
C PHE A 328 -13.79 10.91 -1.75
N GLU A 329 -12.60 11.38 -1.35
CA GLU A 329 -12.26 11.59 0.06
C GLU A 329 -12.99 12.78 0.69
N THR A 330 -13.52 13.73 -0.08
CA THR A 330 -14.38 14.81 0.46
C THR A 330 -15.78 14.30 0.81
N ILE A 331 -16.24 13.25 0.14
CA ILE A 331 -17.54 12.64 0.40
C ILE A 331 -17.55 12.02 1.81
N PRO A 332 -18.54 12.34 2.67
CA PRO A 332 -18.60 11.80 4.03
C PRO A 332 -18.66 10.27 4.05
N VAL A 333 -17.86 9.66 4.94
CA VAL A 333 -17.95 8.24 5.24
C VAL A 333 -19.33 7.92 5.83
N ASN A 334 -19.91 6.78 5.43
CA ASN A 334 -21.20 6.33 5.92
C ASN A 334 -21.21 6.18 7.45
N ARG A 335 -22.31 6.62 8.08
CA ARG A 335 -22.46 6.51 9.53
C ARG A 335 -22.54 5.04 9.92
N ARG A 336 -21.60 4.59 10.76
CA ARG A 336 -21.48 3.21 11.23
C ARG A 336 -22.80 2.66 11.82
N SER A 337 -23.53 3.48 12.58
CA SER A 337 -24.84 3.13 13.15
C SER A 337 -25.97 2.90 12.12
N ARG A 338 -25.74 3.18 10.83
CA ARG A 338 -26.68 2.97 9.72
C ARG A 338 -26.23 1.87 8.76
N VAL A 339 -25.20 1.11 9.11
CA VAL A 339 -24.64 0.05 8.27
C VAL A 339 -24.84 -1.28 8.98
N ASP A 340 -25.34 -2.28 8.25
CA ASP A 340 -25.47 -3.64 8.77
C ASP A 340 -24.13 -4.39 8.67
N PHE A 341 -23.54 -4.75 9.80
CA PHE A 341 -22.22 -5.40 9.84
C PHE A 341 -22.31 -6.91 9.60
N ALA A 342 -23.51 -7.50 9.66
CA ALA A 342 -23.70 -8.94 9.58
C ALA A 342 -23.52 -9.49 8.15
N ASN A 343 -23.41 -8.63 7.14
CA ASN A 343 -23.29 -9.05 5.75
C ASN A 343 -22.18 -8.31 4.99
N VAL A 344 -21.68 -8.97 3.93
CA VAL A 344 -20.60 -8.45 3.07
C VAL A 344 -20.97 -7.09 2.47
N ARG A 345 -22.24 -6.92 2.07
CA ARG A 345 -22.72 -5.68 1.46
C ARG A 345 -22.61 -4.50 2.42
N GLY A 346 -22.84 -4.66 3.72
CA GLY A 346 -22.72 -3.54 4.65
C GLY A 346 -21.26 -3.22 4.99
N THR A 347 -20.42 -4.24 5.20
CA THR A 347 -19.00 -4.03 5.54
C THR A 347 -18.22 -3.22 4.51
N GLN A 348 -18.63 -3.21 3.22
CA GLN A 348 -17.99 -2.38 2.19
C GLN A 348 -18.07 -0.87 2.46
N PHE A 349 -19.06 -0.42 3.24
CA PHE A 349 -19.29 0.99 3.58
C PHE A 349 -18.55 1.43 4.85
N LEU A 350 -17.85 0.51 5.50
CA LEU A 350 -16.99 0.81 6.65
C LEU A 350 -15.61 1.22 6.17
N GLU A 351 -15.07 2.27 6.78
CA GLU A 351 -13.71 2.71 6.55
C GLU A 351 -12.71 1.62 6.98
N PRO A 352 -11.85 1.13 6.08
CA PRO A 352 -10.76 0.22 6.45
C PRO A 352 -9.67 0.98 7.18
N LEU A 353 -9.23 0.46 8.34
CA LEU A 353 -8.11 1.03 9.11
C LEU A 353 -6.86 0.15 9.07
N PHE A 354 -6.80 -0.75 8.10
CA PHE A 354 -5.62 -1.48 7.68
C PHE A 354 -5.54 -1.34 6.15
N GLU A 355 -4.62 -0.50 5.68
CA GLU A 355 -4.61 -0.05 4.28
C GLU A 355 -3.20 -0.05 3.68
N PHE A 356 -3.12 -0.40 2.38
CA PHE A 356 -1.92 -0.24 1.56
C PHE A 356 -0.66 -0.93 2.11
N SER A 357 -0.83 -2.07 2.81
CA SER A 357 0.28 -2.80 3.43
C SER A 357 1.35 -3.28 2.44
N GLY A 358 2.55 -3.58 2.97
CA GLY A 358 3.66 -4.16 2.20
C GLY A 358 3.42 -5.61 1.73
N ALA A 359 2.25 -6.19 2.01
CA ALA A 359 1.93 -7.59 1.75
C ALA A 359 2.01 -7.97 0.27
N CYS A 360 2.02 -9.27 0.00
CA CYS A 360 2.06 -9.80 -1.36
C CYS A 360 0.83 -9.39 -2.18
N SER A 361 1.01 -9.25 -3.50
CA SER A 361 -0.13 -9.08 -4.42
C SER A 361 -1.02 -10.32 -4.34
N GLY A 362 -2.27 -10.15 -3.89
CA GLY A 362 -3.17 -11.27 -3.65
C GLY A 362 -2.93 -12.01 -2.33
N CYS A 363 -2.33 -11.36 -1.32
CA CYS A 363 -2.13 -11.95 0.01
C CYS A 363 -3.46 -12.44 0.64
N GLY A 364 -3.46 -13.67 1.14
CA GLY A 364 -4.64 -14.27 1.78
C GLY A 364 -4.92 -13.79 3.20
N GLU A 365 -3.96 -13.18 3.90
CA GLU A 365 -4.11 -12.78 5.31
C GLU A 365 -4.76 -11.39 5.46
N THR A 366 -4.28 -10.42 4.68
CA THR A 366 -4.65 -9.00 4.83
C THR A 366 -6.15 -8.65 4.67
N PRO A 367 -6.98 -9.34 3.86
CA PRO A 367 -8.43 -9.09 3.85
C PRO A 367 -9.08 -9.29 5.22
N TYR A 368 -8.58 -10.24 6.03
CA TYR A 368 -9.08 -10.50 7.37
C TYR A 368 -8.73 -9.36 8.34
N LEU A 369 -7.50 -8.84 8.29
CA LEU A 369 -7.10 -7.69 9.12
C LEU A 369 -7.82 -6.41 8.69
N LYS A 370 -8.02 -6.20 7.39
CA LYS A 370 -8.88 -5.14 6.87
C LYS A 370 -10.29 -5.24 7.46
N LEU A 371 -10.91 -6.42 7.43
CA LEU A 371 -12.24 -6.62 7.99
C LEU A 371 -12.27 -6.41 9.52
N LEU A 372 -11.29 -6.94 10.25
CA LEU A 372 -11.14 -6.74 11.70
C LEU A 372 -11.13 -5.25 12.03
N THR A 373 -10.34 -4.47 11.29
CA THR A 373 -10.25 -3.03 11.53
C THR A 373 -11.50 -2.26 11.10
N GLN A 374 -12.20 -2.69 10.05
CA GLN A 374 -13.50 -2.15 9.69
C GLN A 374 -14.53 -2.35 10.80
N LEU A 375 -14.52 -3.51 11.47
CA LEU A 375 -15.48 -3.83 12.52
C LEU A 375 -15.11 -3.22 13.87
N PHE A 376 -13.85 -3.31 14.27
CA PHE A 376 -13.39 -3.03 15.65
C PHE A 376 -12.34 -1.92 15.74
N GLY A 377 -11.82 -1.41 14.63
CA GLY A 377 -10.58 -0.63 14.59
C GLY A 377 -10.61 0.64 15.44
N GLY A 378 -11.76 1.31 15.58
CA GLY A 378 -11.89 2.49 16.44
C GLY A 378 -11.78 2.23 17.95
N ARG A 379 -11.57 0.97 18.38
CA ARG A 379 -11.40 0.54 19.77
C ARG A 379 -10.50 -0.71 19.90
N ALA A 380 -9.74 -1.04 18.86
CA ALA A 380 -8.93 -2.25 18.82
C ALA A 380 -7.52 -2.01 19.40
N THR A 381 -7.01 -3.01 20.09
CA THR A 381 -5.60 -3.14 20.45
C THR A 381 -5.12 -4.49 19.91
N VAL A 382 -4.04 -4.51 19.15
CA VAL A 382 -3.53 -5.67 18.43
C VAL A 382 -2.17 -6.06 19.02
N ALA A 383 -2.10 -7.24 19.63
CA ALA A 383 -0.87 -7.98 19.86
C ALA A 383 -0.60 -8.85 18.63
N ASN A 384 0.55 -8.67 18.00
CA ASN A 384 0.89 -9.37 16.76
C ASN A 384 2.15 -10.23 16.96
N ALA A 385 2.06 -11.52 16.64
CA ALA A 385 3.21 -12.40 16.64
C ALA A 385 4.18 -12.03 15.52
N THR A 386 5.45 -12.34 15.68
CA THR A 386 6.42 -12.20 14.59
C THR A 386 6.09 -13.15 13.45
N GLY A 387 6.04 -12.65 12.22
CA GLY A 387 5.70 -13.43 11.03
C GLY A 387 5.27 -12.54 9.87
N CYS A 388 4.66 -13.11 8.82
CA CYS A 388 4.15 -12.31 7.70
C CYS A 388 3.31 -11.12 8.17
N SER A 389 2.44 -11.34 9.15
CA SER A 389 1.56 -10.32 9.73
C SER A 389 2.28 -9.17 10.42
N SER A 390 3.40 -9.41 11.10
CA SER A 390 4.22 -8.33 11.63
C SER A 390 5.07 -7.65 10.55
N ILE A 391 5.51 -8.37 9.52
CA ILE A 391 6.28 -7.78 8.42
C ILE A 391 5.41 -6.83 7.59
N TYR A 392 4.29 -7.28 7.03
CA TYR A 392 3.45 -6.35 6.28
C TYR A 392 2.71 -5.36 7.19
N GLY A 393 2.59 -5.65 8.49
CA GLY A 393 1.90 -4.84 9.49
C GLY A 393 2.79 -3.80 10.18
N GLY A 394 4.11 -3.94 10.14
CA GLY A 394 5.01 -3.10 10.92
C GLY A 394 6.45 -3.00 10.39
N ASN A 395 6.71 -3.39 9.14
CA ASN A 395 8.02 -3.18 8.53
C ASN A 395 8.24 -1.70 8.21
N LEU A 396 8.98 -1.04 9.09
CA LEU A 396 9.37 0.36 9.00
C LEU A 396 10.01 0.69 7.64
N PRO A 397 9.83 1.92 7.11
CA PRO A 397 9.43 3.13 7.84
C PRO A 397 7.93 3.44 7.82
N THR A 398 7.10 2.58 7.22
CA THR A 398 5.66 2.83 7.06
C THR A 398 4.81 1.75 7.71
N THR A 399 3.64 2.14 8.21
CA THR A 399 2.70 1.25 8.89
C THR A 399 1.30 1.36 8.26
N PRO A 400 0.60 0.23 8.01
CA PRO A 400 -0.73 0.21 7.40
C PRO A 400 -1.89 0.48 8.37
N TRP A 401 -1.62 0.50 9.68
CA TRP A 401 -2.62 0.68 10.73
C TRP A 401 -3.06 2.15 10.79
N ALA A 402 -4.20 2.49 10.19
CA ALA A 402 -4.68 3.85 10.09
C ALA A 402 -5.59 4.26 11.25
N SER A 403 -5.94 5.53 11.29
CA SER A 403 -6.97 6.09 12.18
C SER A 403 -8.09 6.70 11.35
N ASN A 404 -9.32 6.60 11.83
CA ASN A 404 -10.44 7.32 11.22
C ASN A 404 -10.31 8.84 11.42
N LYS A 405 -11.24 9.60 10.84
CA LYS A 405 -11.30 11.07 10.97
C LYS A 405 -11.39 11.62 12.40
N TYR A 406 -11.69 10.77 13.38
CA TYR A 406 -11.74 11.13 14.80
C TYR A 406 -10.42 10.84 15.54
N GLY A 407 -9.36 10.48 14.80
CA GLY A 407 -8.06 10.11 15.37
C GLY A 407 -8.04 8.73 16.04
N ARG A 408 -9.06 7.89 15.80
CA ARG A 408 -9.21 6.59 16.46
C ARG A 408 -8.87 5.46 15.49
N GLY A 409 -7.95 4.59 15.88
CA GLY A 409 -7.53 3.43 15.11
C GLY A 409 -6.94 2.34 15.99
N PRO A 410 -6.55 1.20 15.39
CA PRO A 410 -5.91 0.12 16.12
C PRO A 410 -4.59 0.58 16.73
N ALA A 411 -4.43 0.39 18.04
CA ALA A 411 -3.11 0.39 18.65
C ALA A 411 -2.45 -0.96 18.32
N TRP A 412 -1.26 -0.97 17.75
CA TRP A 412 -0.59 -2.20 17.30
C TRP A 412 0.78 -2.34 17.96
N SER A 413 1.13 -3.54 18.36
CA SER A 413 2.47 -3.88 18.84
C SER A 413 2.82 -5.32 18.50
N ASN A 414 4.11 -5.55 18.25
CA ASN A 414 4.71 -6.87 18.08
C ASN A 414 5.75 -7.06 19.18
N SER A 415 5.53 -8.04 20.06
CA SER A 415 6.50 -8.44 21.07
C SER A 415 7.50 -9.40 20.44
N LEU A 416 7.36 -10.71 20.65
CA LEU A 416 8.21 -11.73 20.06
C LEU A 416 7.39 -12.72 19.22
N PHE A 417 8.08 -13.76 18.76
CA PHE A 417 7.43 -14.83 18.00
C PHE A 417 6.67 -15.77 18.94
N GLU A 418 7.29 -16.07 20.07
CA GLU A 418 6.92 -17.12 21.02
C GLU A 418 5.96 -16.69 22.14
N ASP A 419 5.74 -15.38 22.34
CA ASP A 419 5.04 -14.84 23.52
C ASP A 419 3.74 -14.08 23.19
N ASN A 420 3.27 -14.15 21.94
CA ASN A 420 2.21 -13.26 21.47
C ASN A 420 0.88 -13.44 22.23
N ALA A 421 0.58 -14.66 22.67
CA ALA A 421 -0.63 -14.96 23.42
C ALA A 421 -0.59 -14.34 24.82
N GLU A 422 0.54 -14.48 25.50
CA GLU A 422 0.84 -13.94 26.82
C GLU A 422 0.92 -12.41 26.78
N PHE A 423 1.52 -11.86 25.73
CA PHE A 423 1.57 -10.42 25.48
C PHE A 423 0.16 -9.86 25.31
N GLY A 424 -0.67 -10.49 24.48
CA GLY A 424 -2.07 -10.12 24.32
C GLY A 424 -2.91 -10.27 25.59
N LEU A 425 -2.65 -11.30 26.40
CA LEU A 425 -3.27 -11.46 27.71
C LEU A 425 -2.89 -10.30 28.64
N GLY A 426 -1.62 -9.90 28.67
CA GLY A 426 -1.17 -8.72 29.43
C GLY A 426 -1.90 -7.45 29.01
N LEU A 427 -2.06 -7.20 27.71
CA LEU A 427 -2.84 -6.07 27.20
C LEU A 427 -4.32 -6.15 27.63
N ARG A 428 -4.90 -7.35 27.69
CA ARG A 428 -6.28 -7.55 28.17
C ARG A 428 -6.41 -7.24 29.66
N LEU A 429 -5.51 -7.77 30.49
CA LEU A 429 -5.51 -7.52 31.94
C LEU A 429 -5.35 -6.03 32.25
N ALA A 430 -4.45 -5.33 31.53
CA ALA A 430 -4.30 -3.89 31.66
C ALA A 430 -5.56 -3.13 31.25
N ALA A 431 -6.21 -3.52 30.15
CA ALA A 431 -7.46 -2.89 29.72
C ALA A 431 -8.59 -3.05 30.74
N ASP A 432 -8.69 -4.21 31.39
CA ASP A 432 -9.68 -4.47 32.44
C ASP A 432 -9.39 -3.64 33.69
N LEU A 433 -8.15 -3.62 34.16
CA LEU A 433 -7.73 -2.79 35.30
C LEU A 433 -8.00 -1.29 35.07
N HIS A 434 -7.68 -0.78 33.88
CA HIS A 434 -7.95 0.62 33.55
C HIS A 434 -9.46 0.91 33.45
N THR A 435 -10.26 -0.06 32.99
CA THR A 435 -11.72 0.08 32.96
C THR A 435 -12.28 0.18 34.39
N ASP A 436 -11.87 -0.71 35.28
CA ASP A 436 -12.29 -0.69 36.68
C ASP A 436 -11.83 0.59 37.38
N THR A 437 -10.61 1.03 37.09
CA THR A 437 -10.07 2.29 37.61
C THR A 437 -10.89 3.48 37.11
N ALA A 438 -11.22 3.55 35.82
CA ALA A 438 -12.03 4.64 35.27
C ALA A 438 -13.43 4.67 35.88
N ARG A 439 -14.07 3.51 36.06
CA ARG A 439 -15.39 3.40 36.70
C ARG A 439 -15.35 3.87 38.16
N ARG A 440 -14.35 3.43 38.93
CA ARG A 440 -14.18 3.83 40.33
C ARG A 440 -13.89 5.33 40.46
N ARG A 441 -13.01 5.88 39.63
CA ARG A 441 -12.69 7.32 39.63
C ARG A 441 -13.89 8.18 39.23
N LEU A 442 -14.71 7.70 38.29
CA LEU A 442 -15.95 8.35 37.91
C LEU A 442 -16.95 8.40 39.09
N GLU A 443 -17.05 7.30 39.83
CA GLU A 443 -17.88 7.20 41.04
C GLU A 443 -17.38 8.10 42.18
N GLU A 444 -16.06 8.18 42.39
CA GLU A 444 -15.44 9.06 43.40
C GLU A 444 -15.68 10.55 43.14
N LEU A 445 -15.89 10.94 41.88
CA LEU A 445 -16.23 12.31 41.47
C LEU A 445 -17.74 12.53 41.31
N ARG A 446 -18.58 11.64 41.83
CA ARG A 446 -20.04 11.71 41.66
C ARG A 446 -20.65 13.02 42.17
N ASP A 447 -20.21 13.49 43.32
CA ASP A 447 -20.71 14.74 43.91
C ASP A 447 -20.43 15.96 43.01
N ASP A 448 -19.32 15.95 42.28
CA ASP A 448 -18.92 17.03 41.38
C ASP A 448 -19.56 16.91 39.98
N LEU A 449 -19.78 15.69 39.50
CA LEU A 449 -20.25 15.40 38.13
C LEU A 449 -21.77 15.21 38.03
N GLY A 450 -22.43 14.93 39.16
CA GLY A 450 -23.85 14.67 39.28
C GLY A 450 -24.26 13.24 38.93
N ASP A 451 -25.29 12.75 39.63
CA ASP A 451 -25.78 11.37 39.53
C ASP A 451 -26.17 10.97 38.10
N GLU A 452 -26.87 11.86 37.39
CA GLU A 452 -27.37 11.59 36.04
C GLU A 452 -26.21 11.29 35.06
N THR A 453 -25.15 12.10 35.10
CA THR A 453 -23.96 11.92 34.23
C THR A 453 -23.27 10.60 34.52
N VAL A 454 -23.03 10.32 35.80
CA VAL A 454 -22.30 9.15 36.26
C VAL A 454 -23.09 7.88 35.91
N ASP A 455 -24.36 7.82 36.25
CA ASP A 455 -25.21 6.65 36.01
C ASP A 455 -25.41 6.40 34.51
N ALA A 456 -25.58 7.45 33.72
CA ALA A 456 -25.70 7.34 32.26
C ALA A 456 -24.46 6.73 31.61
N ILE A 457 -23.27 6.97 32.16
CA ILE A 457 -22.00 6.42 31.66
C ILE A 457 -21.77 5.00 32.18
N LEU A 458 -21.99 4.76 33.48
CA LEU A 458 -21.67 3.48 34.13
C LEU A 458 -22.61 2.35 33.70
N ASN A 459 -23.87 2.67 33.43
CA ASN A 459 -24.92 1.69 33.10
C ASN A 459 -25.18 1.58 31.58
N ALA A 460 -24.45 2.32 30.76
CA ALA A 460 -24.62 2.28 29.32
C ALA A 460 -24.27 0.91 28.72
N PRO A 461 -25.18 0.30 27.94
CA PRO A 461 -24.84 -0.90 27.17
C PRO A 461 -23.82 -0.56 26.08
N GLN A 462 -23.03 -1.57 25.68
CA GLN A 462 -21.96 -1.45 24.68
C GLN A 462 -21.87 -2.73 23.82
N GLN A 463 -23.03 -3.25 23.41
CA GLN A 463 -23.15 -4.45 22.59
C GLN A 463 -23.31 -4.12 21.10
N TYR A 464 -24.08 -3.06 20.80
CA TYR A 464 -24.33 -2.61 19.44
C TYR A 464 -23.54 -1.32 19.10
N GLU A 465 -23.33 -1.07 17.81
CA GLU A 465 -22.59 0.12 17.34
C GLU A 465 -23.30 1.44 17.71
N SER A 466 -24.64 1.45 17.71
CA SER A 466 -25.43 2.60 18.16
C SER A 466 -25.14 2.94 19.63
N GLU A 467 -25.05 1.92 20.48
CA GLU A 467 -24.75 2.08 21.90
C GLU A 467 -23.30 2.50 22.13
N LEU A 468 -22.35 1.91 21.41
CA LEU A 468 -20.94 2.33 21.43
C LEU A 468 -20.79 3.79 20.97
N SER A 469 -21.55 4.21 19.95
CA SER A 469 -21.55 5.59 19.46
C SER A 469 -22.10 6.56 20.51
N GLN A 470 -23.18 6.18 21.19
CA GLN A 470 -23.74 6.98 22.29
C GLN A 470 -22.78 7.05 23.48
N GLN A 471 -22.20 5.92 23.90
CA GLN A 471 -21.24 5.89 25.00
C GLN A 471 -20.04 6.77 24.69
N ARG A 472 -19.61 6.81 23.44
CA ARG A 472 -18.51 7.64 22.99
C ARG A 472 -18.85 9.13 23.11
N ALA A 473 -20.07 9.53 22.73
CA ALA A 473 -20.54 10.88 22.98
C ALA A 473 -20.59 11.23 24.47
N ARG A 474 -21.00 10.28 25.34
CA ARG A 474 -20.98 10.49 26.80
C ARG A 474 -19.56 10.68 27.35
N VAL A 475 -18.61 9.85 26.90
CA VAL A 475 -17.20 9.96 27.32
C VAL A 475 -16.55 11.24 26.79
N ASP A 476 -16.86 11.64 25.56
CA ASP A 476 -16.36 12.90 24.97
C ASP A 476 -16.92 14.11 25.75
N ALA A 477 -18.19 14.07 26.16
CA ALA A 477 -18.80 15.09 27.03
C ALA A 477 -18.20 15.11 28.44
N LEU A 478 -17.96 13.93 29.03
CA LEU A 478 -17.26 13.80 30.33
C LEU A 478 -15.88 14.46 30.26
N LYS A 479 -15.08 14.17 29.22
CA LYS A 479 -13.76 14.78 29.05
C LYS A 479 -13.83 16.30 28.97
N ALA A 480 -14.77 16.85 28.22
CA ALA A 480 -14.98 18.29 28.14
C ALA A 480 -15.34 18.91 29.50
N LEU A 481 -16.11 18.20 30.34
CA LEU A 481 -16.40 18.64 31.70
C LEU A 481 -15.15 18.59 32.59
N LEU A 482 -14.38 17.49 32.53
CA LEU A 482 -13.14 17.36 33.28
C LEU A 482 -12.13 18.45 32.92
N ASP A 483 -12.11 18.96 31.69
CA ASP A 483 -11.23 20.07 31.27
C ASP A 483 -11.56 21.41 31.96
N THR A 484 -12.76 21.54 32.55
CA THR A 484 -13.17 22.71 33.33
C THR A 484 -12.88 22.57 34.83
N MET A 485 -12.44 21.38 35.25
CA MET A 485 -12.18 21.03 36.64
C MET A 485 -10.69 20.87 36.89
N SER A 486 -10.28 20.97 38.16
CA SER A 486 -8.88 20.80 38.55
C SER A 486 -8.79 19.96 39.81
N GLY A 487 -7.79 19.09 39.88
CA GLY A 487 -7.47 18.33 41.09
C GLY A 487 -6.91 16.95 40.75
N PRO A 488 -6.23 16.29 41.70
CA PRO A 488 -5.62 14.99 41.45
C PRO A 488 -6.62 13.93 40.97
N GLY A 489 -7.83 13.89 41.54
CA GLY A 489 -8.88 12.95 41.12
C GLY A 489 -9.39 13.19 39.69
N VAL A 490 -9.47 14.45 39.26
CA VAL A 490 -9.88 14.85 37.90
C VAL A 490 -8.81 14.42 36.90
N GLU A 491 -7.54 14.68 37.18
CA GLU A 491 -6.42 14.26 36.32
C GLU A 491 -6.32 12.74 36.21
N ASP A 492 -6.47 12.04 37.34
CA ASP A 492 -6.55 10.58 37.39
C ASP A 492 -7.67 10.07 36.48
N LEU A 493 -8.92 10.55 36.64
CA LEU A 493 -10.03 10.12 35.79
C LEU A 493 -9.77 10.47 34.31
N ARG A 494 -9.26 11.67 34.02
CA ARG A 494 -8.97 12.12 32.65
C ARG A 494 -7.99 11.16 31.96
N SER A 495 -6.97 10.68 32.66
CA SER A 495 -5.96 9.74 32.14
C SER A 495 -6.54 8.38 31.71
N VAL A 496 -7.64 7.94 32.32
CA VAL A 496 -8.25 6.63 32.07
C VAL A 496 -9.66 6.70 31.47
N ALA A 497 -10.22 7.89 31.23
CA ALA A 497 -11.61 8.08 30.78
C ALA A 497 -11.95 7.32 29.49
N ASP A 498 -10.99 7.16 28.56
CA ASP A 498 -11.22 6.36 27.34
C ASP A 498 -11.46 4.87 27.59
N HIS A 499 -11.15 4.36 28.79
CA HIS A 499 -11.43 2.98 29.19
C HIS A 499 -12.88 2.77 29.64
N LEU A 500 -13.69 3.83 29.76
CA LEU A 500 -15.15 3.72 29.87
C LEU A 500 -15.79 3.22 28.56
N LEU A 501 -15.02 3.22 27.45
CA LEU A 501 -15.35 2.57 26.19
C LEU A 501 -14.74 1.17 26.13
N ARG A 502 -15.57 0.17 25.82
CA ARG A 502 -15.16 -1.23 25.74
C ARG A 502 -14.06 -1.45 24.69
N ARG A 503 -12.87 -1.84 25.14
CA ARG A 503 -11.74 -2.21 24.26
C ARG A 503 -11.94 -3.57 23.60
N SER A 504 -11.32 -3.76 22.44
CA SER A 504 -11.24 -5.04 21.72
C SER A 504 -9.79 -5.45 21.59
N VAL A 505 -9.32 -6.36 22.43
CA VAL A 505 -7.96 -6.91 22.33
C VAL A 505 -7.97 -8.06 21.32
N TRP A 506 -7.08 -7.99 20.33
CA TRP A 506 -6.90 -8.99 19.29
C TRP A 506 -5.48 -9.54 19.34
N ILE A 507 -5.36 -10.86 19.27
CA ILE A 507 -4.08 -11.57 19.21
C ILE A 507 -3.98 -12.15 17.81
N VAL A 508 -3.07 -11.60 17.00
CA VAL A 508 -2.91 -11.93 15.59
C VAL A 508 -1.61 -12.70 15.40
N GLY A 509 -1.65 -13.84 14.74
CA GLY A 509 -0.49 -14.67 14.41
C GLY A 509 -0.79 -15.57 13.21
N GLY A 510 0.27 -16.15 12.63
CA GLY A 510 0.13 -17.23 11.66
C GLY A 510 -0.25 -18.55 12.31
N ASP A 511 -0.35 -19.62 11.50
CA ASP A 511 -0.26 -21.01 11.98
C ASP A 511 1.12 -21.28 12.61
#